data_AF-A0A7S3B1D7-F1
#
_entry.id   AF-A0A7S3B1D7-F1
#
_cell.length_a   1.000
_cell.length_b   1.000
_cell.length_c   1.000
_cell.angle_alpha   90.00
_cell.angle_beta   90.00
_cell.angle_gamma   90.00
#
_symmetry.space_group_name_H-M   'P 1'
#
loop_
_entity.id
_entity.type
_entity.pdbx_description
1 polymer ?
#
loop_
_entity_poly.entity_id
_entity_poly.type
_entity_poly.pdbx_seq_one_letter_code
_entity_poly.pdbx_strand_id
1 'polypeptide(L)'
;TPTATPTTTPTATPTANPTSAPTGTPTATPTVAPTSTPTSAPTSPVMAVEITKGWTWLTLNVQTAANGINELFSSIRGSLVNDDMIKGQFEFTSFYEGFGFFGTLNSLTAPAMFKIKMANPASLRLAGTPVPLPLQVSIATGWNFLPNPHHKSANLATGLPSGISYQMDDQVKGQLQFASYYPGYGWFGSLDQLTPALGYMLYVKGAGGQGTFEAI
;
A
#
# COMPACT_ATOMS: atom_id res chain seq x y z
N THR A 1 -51.83 52.86 7.66
CA THR A 1 -52.04 53.60 8.93
C THR A 1 -53.36 53.11 9.52
N PRO A 2 -53.40 52.63 10.78
CA PRO A 2 -53.11 53.48 11.92
C PRO A 2 -51.96 53.01 12.83
N THR A 3 -51.52 54.00 13.59
CA THR A 3 -50.41 54.08 14.51
C THR A 3 -50.94 53.95 15.94
N ALA A 4 -50.18 53.24 16.76
CA ALA A 4 -49.82 53.54 18.15
C ALA A 4 -49.87 52.27 19.00
N THR A 5 -48.74 51.90 19.57
CA THR A 5 -48.75 51.51 20.98
C THR A 5 -47.37 51.78 21.57
N PRO A 6 -47.30 52.60 22.64
CA PRO A 6 -46.07 52.90 23.35
C PRO A 6 -45.75 51.74 24.28
N THR A 7 -44.49 51.48 24.58
CA THR A 7 -44.20 51.04 25.96
C THR A 7 -42.79 51.45 26.37
N THR A 8 -42.79 52.21 27.44
CA THR A 8 -41.67 52.80 28.17
C THR A 8 -40.58 51.80 28.53
N THR A 9 -39.34 52.18 28.29
CA THR A 9 -38.13 51.56 28.83
C THR A 9 -38.18 51.56 30.36
N PRO A 10 -38.21 50.40 31.05
CA PRO A 10 -38.04 50.38 32.49
C PRO A 10 -36.55 50.57 32.82
N THR A 11 -36.20 51.80 33.20
CA THR A 11 -34.96 52.17 33.87
C THR A 11 -35.07 51.81 35.35
N ALA A 12 -34.88 50.54 35.69
CA ALA A 12 -34.60 50.14 37.06
C ALA A 12 -33.18 49.61 37.11
N THR A 13 -32.23 50.48 37.48
CA THR A 13 -30.89 50.08 37.92
C THR A 13 -31.01 49.31 39.23
N PRO A 14 -30.63 48.02 39.29
CA PRO A 14 -30.59 47.30 40.55
C PRO A 14 -29.41 47.81 41.40
N THR A 15 -29.72 48.46 42.52
CA THR A 15 -28.75 49.07 43.46
C THR A 15 -28.41 48.16 44.66
N ALA A 16 -28.58 46.84 44.54
CA ALA A 16 -28.16 45.93 45.61
C ALA A 16 -26.73 45.44 45.32
N ASN A 17 -25.75 46.07 45.97
CA ASN A 17 -24.38 45.55 46.04
C ASN A 17 -24.37 44.36 47.01
N PRO A 18 -24.15 43.10 46.58
CA PRO A 18 -24.14 41.97 47.50
C PRO A 18 -22.87 42.00 48.38
N THR A 19 -23.05 42.31 49.66
CA THR A 19 -21.98 42.53 50.66
C THR A 19 -21.52 41.26 51.38
N SER A 20 -21.55 40.10 50.74
CA SER A 20 -20.90 38.90 51.29
C SER A 20 -19.86 38.41 50.29
N ALA A 21 -18.60 38.78 50.51
CA ALA A 21 -17.49 38.11 49.87
C ALA A 21 -17.54 36.62 50.25
N PRO A 22 -17.45 35.68 49.28
CA PRO A 22 -17.41 34.27 49.58
C PRO A 22 -16.14 33.97 50.41
N THR A 23 -16.32 33.60 51.68
CA THR A 23 -15.23 33.23 52.60
C THR A 23 -14.77 31.78 52.44
N GLY A 24 -15.30 31.05 51.45
CA GLY A 24 -14.79 29.73 51.09
C GLY A 24 -13.60 29.87 50.15
N THR A 25 -12.39 29.60 50.62
CA THR A 25 -11.29 29.26 49.71
C THR A 25 -11.70 28.02 48.91
N PRO A 26 -11.66 28.03 47.57
CA PRO A 26 -11.93 26.84 46.77
C PRO A 26 -10.85 25.79 47.08
N THR A 27 -11.18 24.83 47.95
CA THR A 27 -10.26 23.76 48.40
C THR A 27 -10.14 22.62 47.38
N ALA A 28 -10.93 22.62 46.31
CA ALA A 28 -10.81 21.60 45.27
C ALA A 28 -9.73 22.00 44.25
N THR A 29 -8.48 21.64 44.54
CA THR A 29 -7.46 21.51 43.49
C THR A 29 -7.92 20.38 42.56
N PRO A 30 -7.97 20.55 41.23
CA PRO A 30 -8.28 19.45 40.33
C PRO A 30 -7.19 18.38 40.48
N THR A 31 -7.50 17.28 41.18
CA THR A 31 -6.54 16.21 41.50
C THR A 31 -6.16 15.34 40.30
N VAL A 32 -6.82 15.53 39.16
CA VAL A 32 -6.56 14.76 37.94
C VAL A 32 -6.06 15.70 36.85
N ALA A 33 -4.75 15.65 36.60
CA ALA A 33 -4.19 16.15 35.35
C ALA A 33 -4.88 15.42 34.19
N PRO A 34 -5.19 16.09 33.06
CA PRO A 34 -5.69 15.41 31.88
C PRO A 34 -4.63 14.42 31.37
N THR A 35 -4.82 13.15 31.68
CA THR A 35 -3.99 12.04 31.21
C THR A 35 -4.40 11.66 29.79
N SER A 36 -4.41 12.60 28.84
CA SER A 36 -4.43 12.21 27.44
C SER A 36 -3.00 11.81 27.08
N THR A 37 -2.65 10.55 27.34
CA THR A 37 -1.49 9.95 26.68
C THR A 37 -1.68 10.16 25.18
N PRO A 38 -0.69 10.72 24.45
CA PRO A 38 -0.79 10.80 23.01
C PRO A 38 -1.00 9.38 22.49
N THR A 39 -2.11 9.14 21.82
CA THR A 39 -2.31 7.91 21.07
C THR A 39 -1.11 7.79 20.14
N SER A 40 -0.37 6.69 20.26
CA SER A 40 0.74 6.39 19.35
C SER A 40 0.25 6.63 17.92
N ALA A 41 0.99 7.45 17.16
CA ALA A 41 0.66 7.71 15.76
C ALA A 41 0.38 6.38 15.05
N PRO A 42 -0.64 6.31 14.17
CA PRO A 42 -0.99 5.08 13.48
C PRO A 42 0.27 4.52 12.80
N THR A 43 0.66 3.31 13.17
CA THR A 43 1.78 2.62 12.54
C THR A 43 1.39 2.37 11.09
N SER A 44 2.13 2.91 10.13
CA SER A 44 1.86 2.67 8.71
C SER A 44 1.81 1.17 8.44
N PRO A 45 0.89 0.68 7.60
CA PRO A 45 0.85 -0.73 7.26
C PRO A 45 2.20 -1.18 6.69
N VAL A 46 2.62 -2.36 7.11
CA VAL A 46 3.91 -2.94 6.72
C VAL A 46 3.62 -4.09 5.78
N MET A 47 4.06 -3.97 4.53
CA MET A 47 4.22 -5.13 3.66
C MET A 47 5.41 -5.94 4.16
N ALA A 48 5.21 -7.25 4.31
CA ALA A 48 6.27 -8.20 4.65
C ALA A 48 6.24 -9.36 3.65
N VAL A 49 7.42 -9.76 3.17
CA VAL A 49 7.55 -10.91 2.28
C VAL A 49 8.86 -11.64 2.52
N GLU A 50 8.78 -12.97 2.56
CA GLU A 50 9.94 -13.84 2.72
C GLU A 50 10.63 -14.03 1.37
N ILE A 51 11.90 -13.66 1.30
CA ILE A 51 12.79 -13.88 0.18
C ILE A 51 13.61 -15.13 0.46
N THR A 52 13.54 -16.08 -0.45
CA THR A 52 14.28 -17.34 -0.35
C THR A 52 15.63 -17.24 -1.07
N LYS A 53 16.49 -18.23 -0.85
CA LYS A 53 17.69 -18.40 -1.66
C LYS A 53 17.30 -18.62 -3.12
N GLY A 54 17.91 -17.86 -4.03
CA GLY A 54 17.58 -17.84 -5.45
C GLY A 54 16.59 -16.73 -5.78
N TRP A 55 15.83 -16.91 -6.86
CA TRP A 55 14.88 -15.91 -7.34
C TRP A 55 13.59 -15.92 -6.52
N THR A 56 13.09 -14.75 -6.16
CA THR A 56 11.75 -14.53 -5.60
C THR A 56 11.04 -13.45 -6.42
N TRP A 57 9.78 -13.67 -6.78
CA TRP A 57 8.98 -12.75 -7.60
C TRP A 57 8.05 -11.93 -6.72
N LEU A 58 8.22 -10.61 -6.75
CA LEU A 58 7.62 -9.70 -5.78
C LEU A 58 6.86 -8.56 -6.45
N THR A 59 5.95 -7.96 -5.70
CA THR A 59 5.31 -6.68 -6.03
C THR A 59 5.46 -5.69 -4.88
N LEU A 60 5.72 -4.41 -5.19
CA LEU A 60 5.48 -3.32 -4.27
C LEU A 60 3.99 -2.96 -4.24
N ASN A 61 3.24 -3.45 -3.25
CA ASN A 61 1.83 -3.08 -3.04
C ASN A 61 1.67 -1.96 -1.99
N VAL A 62 2.75 -1.32 -1.56
CA VAL A 62 2.71 -0.13 -0.70
C VAL A 62 3.51 1.00 -1.33
N GLN A 63 2.99 2.22 -1.24
CA GLN A 63 3.70 3.44 -1.58
C GLN A 63 4.61 3.80 -0.40
N THR A 64 5.92 3.81 -0.63
CA THR A 64 6.94 4.09 0.40
C THR A 64 7.57 5.45 0.15
N ALA A 65 8.10 6.08 1.20
CA ALA A 65 8.88 7.31 1.09
C ALA A 65 10.37 7.08 0.74
N ALA A 66 10.76 5.85 0.37
CA ALA A 66 12.15 5.50 0.09
C ALA A 66 12.67 6.23 -1.16
N ASN A 67 13.85 6.85 -1.04
CA ASN A 67 14.47 7.62 -2.11
C ASN A 67 15.46 6.76 -2.90
N GLY A 68 14.95 5.70 -3.51
CA GLY A 68 15.71 4.81 -4.38
C GLY A 68 15.96 3.43 -3.80
N ILE A 69 16.61 2.60 -4.60
CA ILE A 69 16.67 1.15 -4.39
C ILE A 69 17.43 0.78 -3.10
N ASN A 70 18.47 1.52 -2.73
CA ASN A 70 19.26 1.21 -1.53
C ASN A 70 18.49 1.44 -0.22
N GLU A 71 17.66 2.48 -0.16
CA GLU A 71 16.80 2.71 1.01
C GLU A 71 15.64 1.72 1.06
N LEU A 72 15.06 1.41 -0.11
CA LEU A 72 13.94 0.47 -0.22
C LEU A 72 14.29 -0.90 0.36
N PHE A 73 15.50 -1.42 0.10
CA PHE A 73 15.94 -2.73 0.59
C PHE A 73 16.76 -2.67 1.89
N SER A 74 16.66 -1.58 2.64
CA SER A 74 17.41 -1.38 3.89
C SER A 74 17.10 -2.43 4.97
N SER A 75 15.85 -2.91 5.05
CA SER A 75 15.44 -3.92 6.05
C SER A 75 16.11 -5.28 5.87
N ILE A 76 16.64 -5.57 4.67
CA ILE A 76 17.36 -6.81 4.36
C ILE A 76 18.87 -6.60 4.18
N ARG A 77 19.39 -5.40 4.49
CA ARG A 77 20.80 -5.05 4.21
C ARG A 77 21.81 -6.01 4.83
N GLY A 78 21.50 -6.57 5.99
CA GLY A 78 22.37 -7.56 6.66
C GLY A 78 22.41 -8.94 6.00
N SER A 79 21.49 -9.24 5.09
CA SER A 79 21.44 -10.51 4.35
C SER A 79 22.05 -10.40 2.94
N LEU A 80 22.22 -9.17 2.42
CA LEU A 80 22.74 -8.94 1.08
C LEU A 80 24.23 -9.26 0.97
N VAL A 81 24.61 -9.95 -0.10
CA VAL A 81 26.00 -10.24 -0.46
C VAL A 81 26.27 -9.86 -1.92
N ASN A 82 27.55 -9.83 -2.31
CA ASN A 82 27.94 -9.56 -3.70
C ASN A 82 27.16 -10.46 -4.69
N ASP A 83 26.75 -9.85 -5.80
CA ASP A 83 25.99 -10.47 -6.89
C ASP A 83 24.51 -10.82 -6.59
N ASP A 84 23.99 -10.47 -5.40
CA ASP A 84 22.54 -10.40 -5.20
C ASP A 84 21.95 -9.36 -6.16
N MET A 85 20.81 -9.65 -6.77
CA MET A 85 20.34 -8.90 -7.94
C MET A 85 18.85 -8.63 -7.89
N ILE A 86 18.45 -7.44 -8.32
CA ILE A 86 17.06 -7.08 -8.57
C ILE A 86 16.88 -6.85 -10.06
N LYS A 87 15.81 -7.41 -10.64
CA LYS A 87 15.39 -7.19 -12.03
C LYS A 87 13.98 -6.65 -12.07
N GLY A 88 13.82 -5.48 -12.67
CA GLY A 88 12.55 -4.99 -13.17
C GLY A 88 12.22 -5.60 -14.53
N GLN A 89 11.24 -5.03 -15.22
CA GLN A 89 10.85 -5.50 -16.54
C GLN A 89 11.94 -5.27 -17.60
N PHE A 90 12.60 -4.11 -17.54
CA PHE A 90 13.64 -3.70 -18.52
C PHE A 90 14.98 -3.34 -17.87
N GLU A 91 15.01 -3.21 -16.55
CA GLU A 91 16.16 -2.69 -15.80
C GLU A 91 16.63 -3.73 -14.79
N PHE A 92 17.87 -3.56 -14.31
CA PHE A 92 18.41 -4.40 -13.26
C PHE A 92 19.43 -3.64 -12.41
N THR A 93 19.71 -4.19 -11.24
CA THR A 93 20.79 -3.72 -10.36
C THR A 93 21.37 -4.89 -9.58
N SER A 94 22.67 -4.84 -9.31
CA SER A 94 23.38 -5.86 -8.53
C SER A 94 23.98 -5.23 -7.28
N PHE A 95 23.97 -5.95 -6.17
CA PHE A 95 24.53 -5.51 -4.92
C PHE A 95 26.04 -5.74 -4.90
N TYR A 96 26.76 -4.71 -4.44
CA TYR A 96 28.19 -4.76 -4.16
C TYR A 96 28.43 -4.33 -2.71
N GLU A 97 29.07 -5.19 -1.93
CA GLU A 97 29.37 -4.97 -0.53
C GLU A 97 30.18 -3.68 -0.35
N GLY A 98 29.80 -2.86 0.64
CA GLY A 98 30.38 -1.54 0.86
C GLY A 98 29.82 -0.41 -0.02
N PHE A 99 29.22 -0.72 -1.17
CA PHE A 99 28.69 0.28 -2.11
C PHE A 99 27.16 0.28 -2.23
N GLY A 100 26.52 -0.87 -2.05
CA GLY A 100 25.07 -1.05 -2.26
C GLY A 100 24.73 -1.53 -3.67
N PHE A 101 23.48 -1.35 -4.06
CA PHE A 101 22.97 -1.69 -5.38
C PHE A 101 23.47 -0.72 -6.46
N PHE A 102 24.02 -1.27 -7.55
CA PHE A 102 24.49 -0.54 -8.72
C PHE A 102 23.97 -1.17 -10.02
N GLY A 103 23.40 -0.35 -10.90
CA GLY A 103 22.85 -0.78 -12.20
C GLY A 103 21.93 0.26 -12.82
N THR A 104 21.08 -0.16 -13.76
CA THR A 104 20.10 0.71 -14.42
C THR A 104 18.83 0.90 -13.59
N LEU A 105 18.48 -0.08 -12.75
CA LEU A 105 17.34 0.01 -11.85
C LEU A 105 17.72 0.79 -10.58
N ASN A 106 17.33 2.07 -10.51
CA ASN A 106 17.68 2.96 -9.41
C ASN A 106 16.53 3.22 -8.44
N SER A 107 15.30 2.96 -8.84
CA SER A 107 14.09 3.11 -8.03
C SER A 107 13.02 2.10 -8.45
N LEU A 108 12.06 1.85 -7.56
CA LEU A 108 10.85 1.08 -7.85
C LEU A 108 9.66 1.88 -7.28
N THR A 109 8.67 2.15 -8.11
CA THR A 109 7.47 2.90 -7.71
C THR A 109 6.26 1.99 -7.72
N ALA A 110 5.50 1.96 -6.63
CA ALA A 110 4.34 1.11 -6.51
C ALA A 110 3.19 1.56 -7.45
N PRO A 111 2.48 0.61 -8.11
CA PRO A 111 2.75 -0.82 -8.10
C PRO A 111 3.91 -1.17 -9.04
N ALA A 112 4.88 -1.95 -8.56
CA ALA A 112 5.96 -2.46 -9.40
C ALA A 112 6.16 -3.95 -9.15
N MET A 113 6.16 -4.73 -10.23
CA MET A 113 6.59 -6.14 -10.19
C MET A 113 8.09 -6.20 -10.47
N PHE A 114 8.80 -6.97 -9.67
CA PHE A 114 10.22 -7.20 -9.84
C PHE A 114 10.59 -8.61 -9.37
N LYS A 115 11.80 -9.04 -9.70
CA LYS A 115 12.38 -10.26 -9.19
C LYS A 115 13.64 -9.92 -8.42
N ILE A 116 13.80 -10.49 -7.24
CA ILE A 116 15.03 -10.40 -6.46
C ILE A 116 15.69 -11.77 -6.37
N LYS A 117 17.00 -11.83 -6.59
CA LYS A 117 17.83 -13.01 -6.40
C LYS A 117 18.70 -12.77 -5.17
N MET A 118 18.58 -13.64 -4.16
CA MET A 118 19.43 -13.57 -2.97
C MET A 118 20.19 -14.87 -2.74
N ALA A 119 21.43 -14.78 -2.25
CA ALA A 119 22.18 -15.93 -1.78
C ALA A 119 21.73 -16.36 -0.38
N ASN A 120 21.41 -15.40 0.49
CA ASN A 120 20.93 -15.63 1.86
C ASN A 120 19.45 -15.24 1.96
N PRO A 121 18.58 -16.10 2.53
CA PRO A 121 17.17 -15.74 2.76
C PRO A 121 17.02 -14.50 3.66
N ALA A 122 15.94 -13.75 3.49
CA ALA A 122 15.64 -12.56 4.27
C ALA A 122 14.13 -12.26 4.30
N SER A 123 13.67 -11.53 5.32
CA SER A 123 12.30 -11.02 5.40
C SER A 123 12.30 -9.55 5.01
N LEU A 124 11.85 -9.24 3.80
CA LEU A 124 11.73 -7.85 3.33
C LEU A 124 10.52 -7.20 4.00
N ARG A 125 10.75 -6.05 4.63
CA ARG A 125 9.71 -5.25 5.29
C ARG A 125 9.71 -3.84 4.74
N LEU A 126 8.54 -3.39 4.30
CA LEU A 126 8.32 -2.06 3.74
C LEU A 126 7.13 -1.41 4.44
N ALA A 127 7.38 -0.34 5.17
CA ALA A 127 6.33 0.52 5.70
C ALA A 127 5.89 1.51 4.61
N GLY A 128 4.58 1.68 4.44
CA GLY A 128 4.05 2.60 3.44
C GLY A 128 2.54 2.74 3.52
N THR A 129 1.97 3.54 2.61
CA THR A 129 0.53 3.59 2.43
C THR A 129 0.10 2.52 1.42
N PRO A 130 -1.02 1.81 1.63
CA PRO A 130 -1.50 0.82 0.66
C PRO A 130 -1.72 1.47 -0.71
N VAL A 131 -1.31 0.81 -1.80
CA VAL A 131 -1.61 1.26 -3.17
C VAL A 131 -3.14 1.41 -3.34
N PRO A 132 -3.64 2.57 -3.79
CA PRO A 132 -5.08 2.79 -3.95
C PRO A 132 -5.64 1.95 -5.10
N LEU A 133 -6.87 1.45 -4.91
CA LEU A 133 -7.67 0.75 -5.91
C LEU A 133 -9.00 1.50 -6.11
N PRO A 134 -9.59 1.51 -7.32
CA PRO A 134 -9.14 0.81 -8.52
C PRO A 134 -7.87 1.41 -9.14
N LEU A 135 -7.12 0.60 -9.87
CA LEU A 135 -5.82 0.98 -10.44
C LEU A 135 -5.69 0.53 -11.89
N GLN A 136 -5.43 1.49 -12.77
CA GLN A 136 -5.19 1.24 -14.19
C GLN A 136 -3.82 0.61 -14.42
N VAL A 137 -3.76 -0.38 -15.30
CA VAL A 137 -2.54 -1.02 -15.77
C VAL A 137 -2.59 -1.24 -17.27
N SER A 138 -1.50 -0.91 -17.97
CA SER A 138 -1.35 -1.22 -19.39
C SER A 138 -0.79 -2.62 -19.56
N ILE A 139 -1.50 -3.46 -20.33
CA ILE A 139 -1.12 -4.83 -20.65
C ILE A 139 -0.86 -4.90 -22.14
N ALA A 140 0.33 -5.33 -22.55
CA ALA A 140 0.68 -5.55 -23.95
C ALA A 140 0.33 -6.97 -24.41
N THR A 141 0.31 -7.19 -25.72
CA THR A 141 0.38 -8.56 -26.27
C THR A 141 1.69 -9.24 -25.84
N GLY A 142 1.61 -10.52 -25.53
CA GLY A 142 2.73 -11.31 -25.05
C GLY A 142 2.86 -11.31 -23.52
N TRP A 143 4.09 -11.51 -23.04
CA TRP A 143 4.39 -11.59 -21.61
C TRP A 143 4.53 -10.22 -20.96
N ASN A 144 3.78 -10.02 -19.90
CA ASN A 144 3.78 -8.83 -19.06
C ASN A 144 4.24 -9.18 -17.67
N PHE A 145 5.05 -8.31 -17.07
CA PHE A 145 5.20 -8.28 -15.63
C PHE A 145 3.90 -7.74 -15.05
N LEU A 146 3.22 -8.53 -14.22
CA LEU A 146 1.94 -8.19 -13.64
C LEU A 146 2.13 -7.93 -12.14
N PRO A 147 2.14 -6.66 -11.69
CA PRO A 147 2.14 -6.38 -10.27
C PRO A 147 0.83 -6.79 -9.63
N ASN A 148 0.88 -7.22 -8.37
CA ASN A 148 -0.28 -7.39 -7.51
C ASN A 148 -0.45 -6.19 -6.55
N PRO A 149 -1.33 -5.22 -6.82
CA PRO A 149 -1.57 -4.08 -5.93
C PRO A 149 -2.44 -4.43 -4.72
N HIS A 150 -3.00 -5.64 -4.63
CA HIS A 150 -3.90 -6.05 -3.57
C HIS A 150 -3.18 -6.17 -2.21
N HIS A 151 -3.87 -5.73 -1.14
CA HIS A 151 -3.38 -5.79 0.25
C HIS A 151 -3.85 -7.04 0.99
N LYS A 152 -4.75 -7.81 0.36
CA LYS A 152 -5.28 -9.08 0.85
C LYS A 152 -5.24 -10.10 -0.29
N SER A 153 -5.34 -11.38 0.05
CA SER A 153 -5.41 -12.43 -0.98
C SER A 153 -6.65 -12.24 -1.83
N ALA A 154 -6.48 -12.22 -3.15
CA ALA A 154 -7.57 -12.09 -4.12
C ALA A 154 -7.81 -13.44 -4.81
N ASN A 155 -9.06 -13.80 -5.08
CA ASN A 155 -9.32 -14.89 -6.02
C ASN A 155 -8.76 -14.51 -7.39
N LEU A 156 -8.13 -15.44 -8.11
CA LEU A 156 -7.48 -15.15 -9.39
C LEU A 156 -8.46 -14.55 -10.42
N ALA A 157 -9.68 -15.07 -10.50
CA ALA A 157 -10.66 -14.66 -11.51
C ALA A 157 -11.15 -13.22 -11.31
N THR A 158 -11.24 -12.76 -10.06
CA THR A 158 -11.68 -11.39 -9.72
C THR A 158 -10.53 -10.44 -9.44
N GLY A 159 -9.34 -10.97 -9.15
CA GLY A 159 -8.17 -10.19 -8.77
C GLY A 159 -7.29 -9.76 -9.96
N LEU A 160 -7.39 -10.43 -11.11
CA LEU A 160 -6.70 -10.02 -12.34
C LEU A 160 -7.35 -8.76 -12.94
N PRO A 161 -6.62 -7.97 -13.75
CA PRO A 161 -7.17 -6.76 -14.36
C PRO A 161 -8.43 -7.04 -15.18
N SER A 162 -9.51 -6.32 -14.86
CA SER A 162 -10.71 -6.22 -15.70
C SER A 162 -10.39 -5.42 -16.97
N GLY A 163 -11.29 -5.37 -17.95
CA GLY A 163 -11.08 -4.60 -19.21
C GLY A 163 -10.14 -5.25 -20.23
N ILE A 164 -9.35 -6.26 -19.82
CA ILE A 164 -8.58 -7.11 -20.74
C ILE A 164 -9.49 -8.21 -21.29
N SER A 165 -9.55 -8.34 -22.61
CA SER A 165 -10.28 -9.41 -23.30
C SER A 165 -9.43 -10.68 -23.32
N TYR A 166 -9.46 -11.45 -22.22
CA TYR A 166 -8.75 -12.73 -22.13
C TYR A 166 -9.28 -13.74 -23.15
N GLN A 167 -8.35 -14.46 -23.78
CA GLN A 167 -8.61 -15.44 -24.82
C GLN A 167 -8.15 -16.84 -24.41
N MET A 168 -8.62 -17.84 -25.16
CA MET A 168 -8.19 -19.23 -24.96
C MET A 168 -6.66 -19.32 -24.95
N ASP A 169 -6.14 -20.01 -23.93
CA ASP A 169 -4.72 -20.24 -23.67
C ASP A 169 -3.90 -19.02 -23.22
N ASP A 170 -4.53 -17.89 -22.88
CA ASP A 170 -3.87 -16.85 -22.09
C ASP A 170 -3.40 -17.46 -20.76
N GLN A 171 -2.24 -17.02 -20.27
CA GLN A 171 -1.60 -17.65 -19.11
C GLN A 171 -1.28 -16.65 -18.02
N VAL A 172 -1.43 -17.05 -16.77
CA VAL A 172 -0.88 -16.35 -15.62
C VAL A 172 0.04 -17.30 -14.86
N LYS A 173 1.20 -16.80 -14.47
CA LYS A 173 2.21 -17.56 -13.74
C LYS A 173 2.61 -16.81 -12.47
N GLY A 174 2.53 -17.51 -11.35
CA GLY A 174 3.29 -17.18 -10.15
C GLY A 174 4.64 -17.86 -10.20
N GLN A 175 5.43 -17.69 -9.14
CA GLN A 175 6.77 -18.28 -9.06
C GLN A 175 6.77 -19.82 -9.15
N LEU A 176 5.76 -20.47 -8.56
CA LEU A 176 5.64 -21.94 -8.48
C LEU A 176 4.31 -22.48 -9.02
N GLN A 177 3.41 -21.59 -9.46
CA GLN A 177 2.04 -21.93 -9.83
C GLN A 177 1.67 -21.28 -11.17
N PHE A 178 0.66 -21.81 -11.84
CA PHE A 178 0.17 -21.25 -13.10
C PHE A 178 -1.34 -21.47 -13.26
N ALA A 179 -1.96 -20.70 -14.15
CA ALA A 179 -3.29 -20.96 -14.67
C ALA A 179 -3.39 -20.55 -16.14
N SER A 180 -4.31 -21.19 -16.86
CA SER A 180 -4.67 -20.89 -18.24
C SER A 180 -6.14 -20.46 -18.32
N TYR A 181 -6.45 -19.54 -19.22
CA TYR A 181 -7.82 -19.06 -19.42
C TYR A 181 -8.57 -19.92 -20.46
N TYR A 182 -9.81 -20.29 -20.13
CA TYR A 182 -10.73 -21.01 -20.99
C TYR A 182 -12.03 -20.21 -21.15
N PRO A 183 -12.37 -19.73 -22.36
CA PRO A 183 -13.57 -18.93 -22.59
C PRO A 183 -14.84 -19.63 -22.10
N GLY A 184 -15.68 -18.90 -21.36
CA GLY A 184 -16.91 -19.43 -20.77
C GLY A 184 -16.73 -20.17 -19.43
N TYR A 185 -15.49 -20.53 -19.05
CA TYR A 185 -15.20 -21.24 -17.81
C TYR A 185 -14.29 -20.46 -16.85
N GLY A 186 -13.40 -19.60 -17.37
CA GLY A 186 -12.49 -18.79 -16.57
C GLY A 186 -11.08 -19.39 -16.46
N TRP A 187 -10.39 -19.11 -15.35
CA TRP A 187 -8.99 -19.49 -15.12
C TRP A 187 -8.87 -20.86 -14.44
N PHE A 188 -8.01 -21.74 -14.97
CA PHE A 188 -7.75 -23.08 -14.43
C PHE A 188 -6.26 -23.35 -14.29
N GLY A 189 -5.86 -23.89 -13.14
CA GLY A 189 -4.51 -24.37 -12.89
C GLY A 189 -4.20 -24.45 -11.40
N SER A 190 -2.91 -24.54 -11.07
CA SER A 190 -2.44 -24.57 -9.68
C SER A 190 -2.43 -23.18 -9.02
N LEU A 191 -2.55 -22.10 -9.80
CA LEU A 191 -2.71 -20.74 -9.31
C LEU A 191 -4.20 -20.39 -9.27
N ASP A 192 -4.74 -20.16 -8.07
CA ASP A 192 -6.14 -19.79 -7.84
C ASP A 192 -6.30 -18.49 -7.04
N GLN A 193 -5.20 -17.95 -6.50
CA GLN A 193 -5.17 -16.71 -5.74
C GLN A 193 -3.98 -15.80 -6.08
N LEU A 194 -4.21 -14.49 -5.97
CA LEU A 194 -3.16 -13.47 -5.98
C LEU A 194 -2.83 -13.11 -4.52
N THR A 195 -1.68 -13.57 -4.04
CA THR A 195 -1.19 -13.33 -2.69
C THR A 195 -0.50 -11.96 -2.60
N PRO A 196 -0.78 -11.14 -1.56
CA PRO A 196 -0.11 -9.87 -1.36
C PRO A 196 1.42 -9.99 -1.39
N ALA A 197 2.08 -8.92 -1.84
CA ALA A 197 3.53 -8.82 -2.01
C ALA A 197 4.18 -9.76 -3.05
N LEU A 198 3.47 -10.76 -3.60
CA LEU A 198 3.98 -11.59 -4.70
C LEU A 198 3.77 -10.93 -6.06
N GLY A 199 4.67 -11.22 -6.98
CA GLY A 199 4.60 -10.79 -8.39
C GLY A 199 4.19 -11.91 -9.32
N TYR A 200 3.54 -11.56 -10.44
CA TYR A 200 3.04 -12.50 -11.42
C TYR A 200 3.52 -12.15 -12.83
N MET A 201 3.43 -13.12 -13.73
CA MET A 201 3.57 -12.88 -15.17
C MET A 201 2.27 -13.22 -15.86
N LEU A 202 1.80 -12.33 -16.73
CA LEU A 202 0.57 -12.49 -17.51
C LEU A 202 0.92 -12.52 -19.00
N TYR A 203 0.56 -13.60 -19.67
CA TYR A 203 0.60 -13.71 -21.12
C TYR A 203 -0.78 -13.41 -21.70
N VAL A 204 -0.83 -12.44 -22.61
CA VAL A 204 -2.05 -12.11 -23.38
C VAL A 204 -1.77 -12.33 -24.86
N LYS A 205 -2.53 -13.21 -25.50
CA LYS A 205 -2.42 -13.52 -26.93
C LYS A 205 -3.04 -12.44 -27.82
N GLY A 206 -4.13 -11.83 -27.35
CA GLY A 206 -4.81 -10.72 -28.01
C GLY A 206 -3.99 -9.42 -28.00
N ALA A 207 -4.58 -8.32 -28.48
CA ALA A 207 -3.92 -7.01 -28.66
C ALA A 207 -3.47 -6.30 -27.36
N GLY A 208 -3.64 -6.93 -26.18
CA GLY A 208 -3.49 -6.24 -24.90
C GLY A 208 -4.58 -5.18 -24.70
N GLY A 209 -4.33 -4.20 -23.83
CA GLY A 209 -5.25 -3.10 -23.55
C GLY A 209 -4.95 -2.39 -22.23
N GLN A 210 -5.86 -1.49 -21.84
CA GLN A 210 -5.89 -0.95 -20.49
C GLN A 210 -6.80 -1.84 -19.64
N GLY A 211 -6.24 -2.34 -18.54
CA GLY A 211 -7.00 -3.08 -17.54
C GLY A 211 -7.08 -2.36 -16.21
N THR A 212 -7.98 -2.82 -15.36
CA THR A 212 -8.22 -2.24 -14.04
C THR A 212 -8.09 -3.31 -12.97
N PHE A 213 -7.20 -3.12 -12.00
CA PHE A 213 -7.30 -3.85 -10.74
C PHE A 213 -8.40 -3.23 -9.90
N GLU A 214 -9.44 -4.01 -9.59
CA GLU A 214 -10.56 -3.57 -8.75
C GLU A 214 -10.24 -3.71 -7.26
N ALA A 215 -10.96 -2.99 -6.40
CA ALA A 215 -10.92 -3.26 -4.97
C ALA A 215 -11.57 -4.63 -4.65
N ILE A 216 -11.01 -5.34 -3.68
CA ILE A 216 -11.47 -6.66 -3.20
C ILE A 216 -11.84 -6.67 -1.72
#